data_AF-A0A821K685-F1
#
_entry.id   AF-A0A821K685-F1
#
_cell.length_a   1.000
_cell.length_b   1.000
_cell.length_c   1.000
_cell.angle_alpha   90.00
_cell.angle_beta   90.00
_cell.angle_gamma   90.00
#
_symmetry.space_group_name_H-M   'P 1'
#
loop_
_entity.id
_entity.type
_entity.pdbx_description
1 polymer ?
#
loop_
_entity_poly.entity_id
_entity_poly.type
_entity_poly.pdbx_seq_one_letter_code
_entity_poly.pdbx_strand_id
1 'polypeptide(L)'
;MMWLWSAFIVFLSLLTIDRCYGISSSISPFIQYKHSIELEDNVADLWWTLDDVEREITFELHVKTTGWISLGISPAGGMKGADIGVGWVD
;
A
#
# COMPACT_ATOMS: atom_id res chain seq x y z
N MET A 1 50.85 -18.25 -2.95
CA MET A 1 49.72 -19.09 -3.37
C MET A 1 48.48 -18.94 -2.48
N MET A 2 48.60 -18.81 -1.15
CA MET A 2 47.44 -18.69 -0.23
C MET A 2 46.73 -17.33 -0.22
N TRP A 3 47.40 -16.24 -0.63
CA TRP A 3 46.82 -14.89 -0.63
C TRP A 3 45.75 -14.64 -1.71
N LEU A 4 45.80 -15.41 -2.80
CA LEU A 4 44.82 -15.31 -3.89
C LEU A 4 43.47 -15.94 -3.53
N TRP A 5 43.48 -16.94 -2.64
CA TRP A 5 42.27 -17.62 -2.18
C TRP A 5 41.46 -16.76 -1.21
N SER A 6 42.14 -16.03 -0.32
CA SER A 6 41.50 -15.12 0.62
C SER A 6 40.84 -13.92 -0.08
N ALA A 7 41.49 -13.36 -1.11
CA ALA A 7 40.91 -12.27 -1.91
C ALA A 7 39.67 -12.71 -2.70
N PHE A 8 39.64 -13.95 -3.18
CA PHE A 8 38.51 -14.52 -3.90
C PHE A 8 37.28 -14.75 -3.01
N ILE A 9 37.47 -15.17 -1.76
CA ILE A 9 36.38 -15.36 -0.79
C ILE A 9 35.76 -14.01 -0.35
N VAL A 10 36.57 -12.97 -0.18
CA VAL A 10 36.07 -11.61 0.14
C VAL A 10 35.29 -11.02 -1.04
N PHE A 11 35.73 -11.27 -2.29
CA PHE A 11 34.99 -10.86 -3.48
C PHE A 11 33.66 -11.62 -3.65
N LEU A 12 33.65 -12.92 -3.36
CA LEU A 12 32.44 -13.74 -3.43
C LEU A 12 31.41 -13.37 -2.36
N SER A 13 31.86 -12.92 -1.18
CA SER A 13 30.98 -12.43 -0.10
C SER A 13 30.49 -11.01 -0.33
N LEU A 14 31.25 -10.15 -1.01
CA LEU A 14 30.76 -8.81 -1.43
C LEU A 14 29.70 -8.89 -2.53
N LEU A 15 29.68 -9.95 -3.33
CA LEU A 15 28.64 -10.21 -4.34
C LEU A 15 27.32 -10.75 -3.75
N THR A 16 27.31 -11.19 -2.48
CA THR A 16 26.09 -11.70 -1.82
C THR A 16 25.43 -10.70 -0.86
N ILE A 17 26.05 -9.53 -0.61
CA ILE A 17 25.51 -8.52 0.32
C ILE A 17 24.38 -7.67 -0.30
N ASP A 18 24.17 -7.67 -1.62
CA ASP A 18 23.25 -6.73 -2.28
C ASP A 18 21.76 -7.10 -2.33
N ARG A 19 21.33 -8.18 -1.67
CA ARG A 19 19.90 -8.56 -1.63
C ARG A 19 19.47 -9.02 -0.23
N CYS A 20 19.70 -8.17 0.76
CA CYS A 20 18.82 -8.11 1.93
C CYS A 20 18.09 -6.76 1.97
N TYR A 21 17.49 -6.36 0.85
CA TYR A 21 16.28 -5.56 0.96
C TYR A 21 15.25 -6.49 1.59
N GLY A 22 14.97 -6.28 2.88
CA GLY A 22 13.78 -6.86 3.49
C GLY A 22 12.63 -6.59 2.53
N ILE A 23 12.01 -7.66 2.02
CA ILE A 23 10.91 -7.53 1.08
C ILE A 23 9.74 -6.99 1.89
N SER A 24 9.63 -5.67 2.02
CA SER A 24 8.35 -5.06 2.29
C SER A 24 7.53 -5.31 1.03
N SER A 25 6.57 -6.24 1.09
CA SER A 25 5.58 -6.36 0.03
C SER A 25 4.92 -5.00 -0.15
N SER A 26 4.95 -4.45 -1.36
CA SER A 26 4.16 -3.25 -1.66
C SER A 26 2.71 -3.53 -1.32
N ILE A 27 2.06 -2.59 -0.61
CA ILE A 27 0.63 -2.67 -0.36
C ILE A 27 -0.05 -2.72 -1.74
N SER A 28 -0.76 -3.82 -2.00
CA SER A 28 -1.46 -4.06 -3.26
C SER A 28 -2.93 -4.33 -2.94
N PRO A 29 -3.85 -3.83 -3.77
CA PRO A 29 -5.25 -4.15 -3.59
C PRO A 29 -5.54 -5.63 -3.89
N PHE A 30 -6.64 -6.16 -3.35
CA PHE A 30 -7.11 -7.53 -3.57
C PHE A 30 -7.54 -7.79 -5.02
N ILE A 31 -8.03 -6.75 -5.70
CA ILE A 31 -8.51 -6.78 -7.08
C ILE A 31 -7.82 -5.67 -7.87
N GLN A 32 -7.80 -5.78 -9.20
CA GLN A 32 -7.37 -4.69 -10.06
C GLN A 32 -8.43 -3.59 -10.14
N TYR A 33 -8.12 -2.42 -9.58
CA TYR A 33 -8.95 -1.22 -9.68
C TYR A 33 -8.43 -0.30 -10.80
N LYS A 34 -9.34 0.50 -11.36
CA LYS A 34 -9.03 1.46 -12.42
C LYS A 34 -8.35 2.73 -11.90
N HIS A 35 -8.69 3.12 -10.68
CA HIS A 35 -8.22 4.35 -10.07
C HIS A 35 -7.58 4.06 -8.71
N SER A 36 -6.55 4.85 -8.39
CA SER A 36 -5.85 4.80 -7.11
C SER A 36 -5.35 6.18 -6.70
N ILE A 37 -5.27 6.42 -5.40
CA ILE A 37 -4.63 7.60 -4.82
C ILE A 37 -4.02 7.24 -3.48
N GLU A 38 -2.81 7.74 -3.24
CA GLU A 38 -2.20 7.75 -1.90
C GLU A 38 -2.72 9.00 -1.18
N LEU A 39 -3.48 8.81 -0.10
CA LEU A 39 -4.08 9.89 0.68
C LEU A 39 -3.06 10.49 1.65
N GLU A 40 -2.22 9.65 2.23
CA GLU A 40 -1.13 10.02 3.12
C GLU A 40 0.03 9.04 2.94
N ASP A 41 1.24 9.59 2.77
CA ASP A 41 2.46 8.85 2.46
C ASP A 41 2.67 7.70 3.44
N ASN A 42 2.70 6.47 2.92
CA ASN A 42 2.89 5.25 3.70
C ASN A 42 1.84 5.01 4.81
N VAL A 43 0.71 5.72 4.84
CA VAL A 43 -0.32 5.58 5.89
C VAL A 43 -1.64 5.10 5.31
N ALA A 44 -2.10 5.68 4.20
CA ALA A 44 -3.42 5.43 3.66
C ALA A 44 -3.44 5.45 2.13
N ASP A 45 -3.89 4.34 1.55
CA ASP A 45 -4.06 4.15 0.10
C ASP A 45 -5.51 3.82 -0.22
N LEU A 46 -6.07 4.48 -1.23
CA LEU A 46 -7.44 4.29 -1.69
C LEU A 46 -7.47 3.88 -3.16
N TRP A 47 -8.19 2.80 -3.45
CA TRP A 47 -8.51 2.34 -4.79
C TRP A 47 -10.01 2.34 -5.03
N TRP A 48 -10.41 2.57 -6.28
CA TRP A 48 -11.81 2.44 -6.67
C TRP A 48 -12.02 2.12 -8.15
N THR A 49 -13.19 1.55 -8.43
CA THR A 49 -13.70 1.32 -9.78
C THR A 49 -15.21 1.51 -9.79
N LEU A 50 -15.73 1.84 -10.98
CA LEU A 50 -17.16 1.98 -11.21
C LEU A 50 -17.66 0.79 -12.01
N ASP A 51 -18.83 0.28 -11.64
CA ASP A 51 -19.63 -0.60 -12.47
C ASP A 51 -20.79 0.21 -13.06
N ASP A 52 -20.70 0.53 -14.36
CA ASP A 52 -21.72 1.33 -15.05
C ASP A 52 -23.04 0.56 -15.26
N VAL A 53 -23.01 -0.77 -15.21
CA VAL A 53 -24.18 -1.62 -15.41
C VAL A 53 -24.99 -1.69 -14.12
N GLU A 54 -24.33 -2.06 -13.02
CA GLU A 54 -24.97 -2.17 -11.69
C GLU A 54 -25.11 -0.81 -11.00
N ARG A 55 -24.45 0.23 -11.53
CA ARG A 55 -24.37 1.59 -10.97
C ARG A 55 -23.78 1.62 -9.56
N GLU A 56 -22.75 0.81 -9.36
CA GLU A 56 -22.05 0.69 -8.08
C GLU A 56 -20.63 1.26 -8.17
N ILE A 57 -20.12 1.74 -7.04
CA ILE A 57 -18.72 2.11 -6.89
C ILE A 57 -18.15 1.25 -5.79
N THR A 58 -17.10 0.50 -6.13
CA THR A 58 -16.39 -0.34 -5.17
C THR A 58 -15.13 0.39 -4.75
N PHE A 59 -14.99 0.59 -3.44
CA PHE A 59 -13.82 1.18 -2.82
C PHE A 59 -13.04 0.12 -2.05
N GLU A 60 -11.72 0.21 -2.12
CA GLU A 60 -10.82 -0.54 -1.25
C GLU A 60 -9.84 0.44 -0.60
N LEU A 61 -9.81 0.43 0.72
CA LEU A 61 -9.07 1.38 1.53
C LEU A 61 -8.14 0.59 2.45
N HIS A 62 -6.84 0.78 2.30
CA HIS A 62 -5.84 0.25 3.22
C HIS A 62 -5.31 1.38 4.09
N VAL A 63 -5.39 1.23 5.41
CA VAL A 63 -4.94 2.24 6.37
C VAL A 63 -4.18 1.58 7.50
N LYS A 64 -3.03 2.15 7.86
CA LYS A 64 -2.30 1.81 9.08
C LYS A 64 -2.96 2.50 10.28
N THR A 65 -3.90 1.82 10.93
CA THR A 65 -4.59 2.32 12.13
C THR A 65 -4.59 1.30 13.26
N THR A 66 -4.83 1.75 14.49
CA THR A 66 -5.09 0.89 15.67
C THR A 66 -6.51 1.05 16.19
N GLY A 67 -7.38 1.73 15.45
CA GLY A 67 -8.76 1.99 15.85
C GLY A 67 -9.69 2.14 14.66
N TRP A 68 -10.32 3.29 14.57
CA TRP A 68 -11.43 3.55 13.64
C TRP A 68 -10.94 4.36 12.44
N ILE A 69 -11.52 4.11 11.28
CA ILE A 69 -11.37 4.92 10.07
C ILE A 69 -12.75 5.30 9.55
N SER A 70 -12.81 6.41 8.83
CA SER A 70 -14.03 6.85 8.14
C SER A 70 -13.70 7.34 6.74
N LEU A 71 -14.47 6.89 5.75
CA LEU A 71 -14.44 7.40 4.39
C LEU A 71 -15.78 8.07 4.09
N GLY A 72 -15.73 9.27 3.52
CA GLY A 72 -16.93 10.05 3.24
C GLY A 72 -16.92 10.67 1.85
N ILE A 73 -18.11 10.81 1.26
CA ILE A 73 -18.33 11.47 -0.03
C ILE A 73 -19.15 12.72 0.21
N SER A 74 -18.70 13.86 -0.31
CA SER A 74 -19.46 15.10 -0.25
C SER A 74 -19.21 16.01 -1.45
N PRO A 75 -20.18 16.87 -1.81
CA PRO A 75 -20.01 17.80 -2.93
C PRO A 75 -18.89 18.82 -2.72
N ALA A 76 -18.61 19.17 -1.46
CA ALA A 76 -17.65 20.21 -1.09
C ALA A 76 -16.31 19.65 -0.58
N GLY A 77 -16.15 18.32 -0.50
CA GLY A 77 -14.95 17.65 0.04
C GLY A 77 -14.76 17.79 1.56
N GLY A 78 -15.72 18.38 2.28
CA GLY A 78 -15.71 18.48 3.74
C GLY A 78 -16.61 17.44 4.41
N MET A 79 -16.50 17.31 5.74
CA MET A 79 -17.31 16.36 6.52
C MET A 79 -18.79 16.75 6.65
N LYS A 80 -19.10 18.06 6.65
CA LYS A 80 -20.48 18.53 6.89
C LYS A 80 -21.38 18.16 5.72
N GLY A 81 -22.40 17.35 5.99
CA GLY A 81 -23.33 16.86 4.96
C GLY A 81 -22.72 15.81 4.04
N ALA A 82 -21.64 15.15 4.47
CA ALA A 82 -21.09 14.00 3.78
C ALA A 82 -21.86 12.73 4.14
N ASP A 83 -21.98 11.82 3.18
CA ASP A 83 -22.37 10.43 3.43
C ASP A 83 -21.11 9.66 3.84
N ILE A 84 -21.11 9.08 5.04
CA ILE A 84 -19.91 8.53 5.69
C ILE A 84 -20.12 7.07 6.06
N GLY A 85 -19.16 6.23 5.68
CA GLY A 85 -18.98 4.88 6.22
C GLY A 85 -17.86 4.85 7.25
N VAL A 86 -18.04 4.09 8.33
CA VAL A 86 -17.06 3.93 9.42
C VAL A 86 -16.75 2.46 9.61
N GLY A 87 -15.47 2.14 9.77
CA GLY A 87 -14.96 0.80 10.08
C GLY A 87 -13.91 0.86 11.19
N TRP A 88 -13.64 -0.28 11.82
CA TRP A 88 -12.66 -0.37 12.90
C TRP A 88 -11.99 -1.73 12.97
N VAL A 89 -10.88 -1.75 13.69
CA VAL A 89 -10.22 -2.96 14.16
C VAL A 89 -10.38 -3.06 15.68
N ASP A 90 -10.62 -4.28 16.17
CA ASP A 90 -10.69 -4.64 17.60
C ASP A 90 -9.82 -5.88 17.84
#